data_AF-A0A2U3Q9X4-F1
#
_entry.id   AF-A0A2U3Q9X4-F1
#
_cell.length_a   1.000
_cell.length_b   1.000
_cell.length_c   1.000
_cell.angle_alpha   90.00
_cell.angle_beta   90.00
_cell.angle_gamma   90.00
#
_symmetry.space_group_name_H-M   'P 1'
#
loop_
_entity.id
_entity.type
_entity.pdbx_description
1 polymer ?
#
loop_
_entity_poly.entity_id
_entity_poly.type
_entity_poly.pdbx_seq_one_letter_code
_entity_poly.pdbx_strand_id
1 'polypeptide(L)'
;MWQRLALVIGRPDWSKDASLKSVEARRAVENVIETGITAWTLSRDADEAMSDLQAAKVAAGVARLPIDLLKDRHLRSRAFLQELERAFMGLHLQPSMPIREGVGPYPISSGADARTAQ
;
A
#
# COMPACT_ATOMS: atom_id res chain seq x y z
N MET A 1 11.49 14.88 0.13
CA MET A 1 10.60 14.02 -0.68
C MET A 1 10.31 14.65 -2.05
N TRP A 2 9.86 15.91 -2.12
CA TRP A 2 9.55 16.62 -3.37
C TRP A 2 10.60 16.49 -4.49
N GLN A 3 11.86 16.85 -4.21
CA GLN A 3 12.93 16.78 -5.21
C GLN A 3 13.14 15.37 -5.77
N ARG A 4 13.00 14.34 -4.93
CA ARG A 4 13.12 12.93 -5.36
C ARG A 4 11.97 12.52 -6.27
N LEU A 5 10.74 12.92 -5.93
CA LEU A 5 9.58 12.74 -6.80
C LEU A 5 9.83 13.39 -8.16
N ALA A 6 10.22 14.66 -8.17
CA ALA A 6 10.50 15.43 -9.37
C ALA A 6 11.53 14.73 -10.28
N LEU A 7 12.61 14.18 -9.70
CA LEU A 7 13.59 13.41 -10.45
C LEU A 7 13.02 12.10 -11.03
N VAL A 8 12.27 11.33 -10.24
CA VAL A 8 11.66 10.06 -10.69
C VAL A 8 10.68 10.27 -11.85
N ILE A 9 9.89 11.35 -11.80
CA ILE A 9 8.89 11.65 -12.83
C ILE A 9 9.47 12.38 -14.05
N GLY A 10 10.80 12.51 -14.15
CA GLY A 10 11.47 13.15 -15.29
C GLY A 10 11.35 14.67 -15.32
N ARG A 11 11.15 15.32 -14.16
CA ARG A 11 11.07 16.77 -13.99
C ARG A 11 12.24 17.34 -13.19
N PRO A 12 13.49 17.26 -13.67
CA PRO A 12 14.65 17.83 -12.98
C PRO A 12 14.56 19.35 -12.84
N ASP A 13 13.78 20.02 -13.68
CA ASP A 13 13.43 21.43 -13.58
C ASP A 13 12.69 21.72 -12.25
N TRP A 14 11.67 20.92 -11.90
CA TRP A 14 10.94 21.06 -10.63
C TRP A 14 11.80 20.79 -9.40
N SER A 15 12.79 19.92 -9.52
CA SER A 15 13.72 19.64 -8.42
C SER A 15 14.64 20.84 -8.14
N LYS A 16 14.95 21.65 -9.15
CA LYS A 16 15.85 22.80 -9.07
C LYS A 16 15.13 24.11 -8.78
N ASP A 17 13.83 24.18 -9.10
CA ASP A 17 13.01 25.36 -8.84
C ASP A 17 12.90 25.65 -7.34
N ALA A 18 13.43 26.81 -6.93
CA ALA A 18 13.41 27.25 -5.55
C ALA A 18 11.99 27.61 -5.07
N SER A 19 11.11 28.06 -5.97
CA SER A 19 9.72 28.40 -5.63
C SER A 19 8.95 27.16 -5.19
N LEU A 20 9.17 26.01 -5.85
CA LEU A 20 8.50 24.74 -5.55
C LEU A 20 9.03 24.05 -4.28
N LYS A 21 9.92 24.67 -3.51
CA LYS A 21 10.31 24.17 -2.18
C LYS A 21 9.21 24.36 -1.13
N SER A 22 8.41 25.42 -1.24
CA SER A 22 7.27 25.69 -0.35
C SER A 22 6.06 24.81 -0.69
N VAL A 23 5.29 24.46 0.34
CA VAL A 23 4.01 23.72 0.16
C VAL A 23 2.98 24.63 -0.51
N GLU A 24 2.92 25.88 -0.09
CA GLU A 24 2.00 26.91 -0.57
C GLU A 24 2.22 27.18 -2.06
N ALA A 25 3.48 27.31 -2.46
CA ALA A 25 3.85 27.50 -3.87
C ALA A 25 3.47 26.30 -4.74
N ARG A 26 3.68 25.06 -4.24
CA ARG A 26 3.23 23.86 -4.96
C ARG A 26 1.71 23.79 -5.09
N ARG A 27 0.97 24.17 -4.05
CA ARG A 27 -0.50 24.26 -4.10
C ARG A 27 -0.99 25.30 -5.11
N ALA A 28 -0.31 26.44 -5.22
CA ALA A 28 -0.67 27.47 -6.19
C ALA A 28 -0.56 26.99 -7.65
N VAL A 29 0.25 25.95 -7.92
CA VAL A 29 0.42 25.35 -9.25
C VAL A 29 -0.02 23.88 -9.28
N GLU A 30 -0.90 23.46 -8.38
CA GLU A 30 -1.31 22.07 -8.18
C GLU A 30 -1.70 21.37 -9.49
N ASN A 31 -2.54 21.99 -10.32
CA ASN A 31 -2.96 21.43 -11.61
C ASN A 31 -1.77 21.06 -12.53
N VAL A 32 -0.71 21.86 -12.53
CA VAL A 32 0.50 21.61 -13.31
C VAL A 32 1.25 20.40 -12.76
N ILE A 33 1.31 20.29 -11.43
CA ILE A 33 1.93 19.17 -10.72
C ILE A 33 1.15 17.88 -10.97
N GLU A 34 -0.17 17.90 -10.78
CA GLU A 34 -1.06 16.77 -11.00
C GLU A 34 -0.99 16.29 -12.45
N THR A 35 -0.98 17.19 -13.43
CA THR A 35 -0.84 16.82 -14.84
C THR A 35 0.47 16.09 -15.10
N GLY A 36 1.59 16.57 -14.54
CA GLY A 36 2.89 15.93 -14.69
C GLY A 36 2.96 14.55 -14.03
N ILE A 37 2.42 14.41 -12.81
CA ILE A 37 2.35 13.12 -12.11
C ILE A 37 1.46 12.16 -12.89
N THR A 38 0.28 12.62 -13.35
CA THR A 38 -0.68 11.83 -14.13
C THR A 38 -0.05 11.29 -15.41
N ALA A 39 0.62 12.16 -16.18
CA ALA A 39 1.30 11.78 -17.42
C ALA A 39 2.36 10.69 -17.17
N TRP A 40 3.12 10.81 -16.07
CA TRP A 40 4.11 9.80 -15.70
C TRP A 40 3.46 8.47 -15.29
N THR A 41 2.39 8.50 -14.49
CA THR A 41 1.68 7.29 -14.02
C THR A 41 0.89 6.57 -15.11
N LEU A 42 0.33 7.28 -16.10
CA LEU A 42 -0.53 6.68 -17.14
C LEU A 42 0.19 5.66 -18.04
N SER A 43 1.52 5.74 -18.11
CA SER A 43 2.34 4.88 -18.97
C SER A 43 2.94 3.67 -18.25
N ARG A 44 2.53 3.40 -17.00
CA ARG A 44 3.17 2.43 -16.10
C ARG A 44 2.15 1.53 -15.42
N ASP A 45 2.57 0.31 -15.11
CA ASP A 45 1.84 -0.52 -14.15
C ASP A 45 1.90 0.11 -12.75
N ALA A 46 0.83 -0.04 -11.97
CA ALA A 46 0.71 0.61 -10.67
C ALA A 46 1.73 0.05 -9.65
N ASP A 47 2.00 -1.26 -9.67
CA ASP A 47 2.97 -1.89 -8.76
C ASP A 47 4.41 -1.50 -9.12
N GLU A 48 4.73 -1.38 -10.42
CA GLU A 48 6.01 -0.86 -10.90
C GLU A 48 6.22 0.61 -10.50
N ALA A 49 5.22 1.47 -10.77
CA ALA A 49 5.26 2.88 -10.39
C ALA A 49 5.45 3.06 -8.88
N MET A 50 4.73 2.27 -8.06
CA MET A 50 4.90 2.25 -6.62
C MET A 50 6.33 1.85 -6.22
N SER A 51 6.87 0.78 -6.82
CA SER A 51 8.23 0.31 -6.54
C SER A 51 9.29 1.35 -6.89
N ASP A 52 9.20 2.01 -8.05
CA ASP A 52 10.12 3.05 -8.50
C ASP A 52 10.14 4.26 -7.53
N LEU A 53 8.96 4.72 -7.12
CA LEU A 53 8.82 5.80 -6.15
C LEU A 53 9.38 5.42 -4.77
N GLN A 54 9.05 4.23 -4.28
CA GLN A 54 9.54 3.73 -2.99
C GLN A 54 11.07 3.51 -2.98
N ALA A 55 11.65 3.03 -4.10
CA ALA A 55 13.10 2.89 -4.28
C ALA A 55 13.80 4.25 -4.16
N ALA A 56 13.18 5.31 -4.68
CA ALA A 56 13.61 6.70 -4.51
C ALA A 56 13.23 7.32 -3.16
N LYS A 57 12.72 6.53 -2.20
CA LYS A 57 12.27 6.99 -0.88
C LYS A 57 11.15 8.05 -0.95
N VAL A 58 10.28 7.93 -1.94
CA VAL A 58 9.00 8.66 -2.02
C VAL A 58 7.91 7.74 -1.50
N ALA A 59 7.11 8.23 -0.55
CA ALA A 59 5.98 7.47 -0.03
C ALA A 59 4.93 7.31 -1.12
N ALA A 60 4.67 6.07 -1.54
CA ALA A 60 3.70 5.73 -2.56
C ALA A 60 3.06 4.37 -2.22
N GLY A 61 1.81 4.19 -2.59
CA GLY A 61 1.08 2.92 -2.43
C GLY A 61 0.03 2.80 -3.51
N VAL A 62 -0.14 1.59 -4.06
CA VAL A 62 -1.24 1.31 -5.00
C VAL A 62 -2.57 1.37 -4.24
N ALA A 63 -3.54 2.11 -4.78
CA ALA A 63 -4.91 2.10 -4.30
C ALA A 63 -5.59 0.79 -4.73
N ARG A 64 -5.40 -0.26 -3.93
CA ARG A 64 -5.92 -1.61 -4.22
C ARG A 64 -7.42 -1.71 -3.91
N LEU A 65 -8.12 -2.57 -4.66
CA LEU A 65 -9.46 -3.00 -4.28
C LEU A 65 -9.40 -3.93 -3.07
N PRO A 66 -10.46 -4.00 -2.25
CA PRO A 66 -10.49 -4.91 -1.10
C PRO A 66 -10.19 -6.37 -1.46
N ILE A 67 -10.66 -6.84 -2.61
CA ILE A 67 -10.42 -8.21 -3.07
C ILE A 67 -8.95 -8.48 -3.41
N ASP A 68 -8.22 -7.46 -3.88
CA ASP A 68 -6.80 -7.59 -4.22
C ASP A 68 -5.92 -7.69 -2.96
N LEU A 69 -6.42 -7.21 -1.82
CA LEU A 69 -5.73 -7.34 -0.53
C LEU A 69 -5.50 -8.79 -0.13
N LEU A 70 -6.36 -9.71 -0.58
CA LEU A 70 -6.15 -11.15 -0.38
C LEU A 70 -4.83 -11.65 -0.99
N LYS A 71 -4.34 -10.94 -2.01
CA LYS A 71 -3.09 -11.21 -2.72
C LYS A 71 -2.04 -10.13 -2.45
N ASP A 72 -2.23 -9.21 -1.51
CA ASP A 72 -1.24 -8.16 -1.28
C ASP A 72 0.08 -8.74 -0.73
N ARG A 73 1.21 -8.36 -1.34
CA ARG A 73 2.54 -8.89 -0.97
C ARG A 73 2.92 -8.52 0.48
N HIS A 74 2.54 -7.33 0.94
CA HIS A 74 2.86 -6.85 2.28
C HIS A 74 1.97 -7.50 3.36
N LEU A 75 0.72 -7.84 3.05
CA LEU A 75 -0.12 -8.65 3.93
C LEU A 75 0.34 -10.11 3.97
N ARG A 76 0.70 -10.69 2.82
CA ARG A 76 1.23 -12.06 2.71
C ARG A 76 2.55 -12.24 3.43
N SER A 77 3.50 -11.31 3.27
CA SER A 77 4.82 -11.41 3.93
C SER A 77 4.76 -11.44 5.45
N ARG A 78 3.63 -11.02 6.03
CA ARG A 78 3.39 -11.02 7.47
C ARG A 78 2.42 -12.12 7.89
N ALA A 79 1.91 -12.95 6.98
CA ALA A 79 0.82 -13.88 7.30
C ALA A 79 -0.35 -13.18 8.02
N PHE A 80 -0.72 -11.98 7.53
CA PHE A 80 -1.79 -11.19 8.14
C PHE A 80 -3.16 -11.82 7.92
N LEU A 81 -3.40 -12.39 6.74
CA LEU A 81 -4.58 -13.20 6.44
C LEU A 81 -4.21 -14.66 6.70
N GLN A 82 -4.89 -15.30 7.64
CA GLN A 82 -4.69 -16.71 7.99
C GLN A 82 -5.84 -17.54 7.43
N GLU A 83 -5.52 -18.72 6.91
CA GLU A 83 -6.53 -19.69 6.48
C GLU A 83 -7.08 -20.44 7.69
N LEU A 84 -8.40 -20.44 7.84
CA LEU A 84 -9.11 -21.18 8.88
C LEU A 84 -10.23 -22.01 8.28
N GLU A 85 -10.36 -23.24 8.77
CA GLU A 85 -11.53 -24.08 8.54
C GLU A 85 -12.48 -23.99 9.74
N ARG A 86 -13.76 -23.75 9.47
CA ARG A 86 -14.82 -23.73 10.50
C ARG A 86 -16.00 -24.59 10.07
N ALA A 87 -16.61 -25.28 11.03
CA ALA A 87 -17.64 -26.29 10.81
C ALA A 87 -18.77 -25.87 9.84
N PHE A 88 -19.20 -24.60 9.87
CA PHE A 88 -20.30 -24.10 9.03
C PHE A 88 -19.85 -23.16 7.90
N MET A 89 -18.63 -22.61 7.95
CA MET A 89 -18.13 -21.65 6.96
C MET A 89 -17.12 -22.26 5.98
N GLY A 90 -16.59 -23.44 6.27
CA GLY A 90 -15.51 -24.05 5.49
C GLY A 90 -14.20 -23.26 5.60
N LEU A 91 -13.32 -23.46 4.63
CA LEU A 91 -12.03 -22.77 4.52
C LEU A 91 -12.23 -21.30 4.11
N HIS A 92 -11.72 -20.37 4.92
CA HIS A 92 -11.79 -18.92 4.65
C HIS A 92 -10.57 -18.19 5.24
N LEU A 93 -10.34 -16.97 4.74
CA LEU A 93 -9.27 -16.10 5.23
C LEU A 93 -9.78 -15.20 6.35
N GLN A 94 -9.10 -15.21 7.49
CA GLN A 94 -9.37 -14.34 8.63
C GLN A 94 -8.19 -13.39 8.87
N PRO A 95 -8.42 -12.09 9.05
CA PRO A 95 -7.36 -11.17 9.46
C PRO A 95 -6.89 -11.46 10.89
N SER A 96 -5.58 -11.49 11.07
CA SER A 96 -4.90 -11.56 12.37
C SER A 96 -4.94 -10.23 13.12
N MET A 97 -4.50 -10.23 14.38
CA MET A 97 -4.30 -9.00 15.12
C MET A 97 -3.31 -8.07 14.37
N PRO A 98 -3.63 -6.77 14.20
CA PRO A 98 -2.76 -5.83 13.47
C PRO A 98 -1.44 -5.53 14.19
N ILE A 99 -1.37 -5.80 15.50
CA ILE A 99 -0.17 -5.63 16.33
C ILE A 99 0.53 -6.98 16.49
N ARG A 100 1.85 -6.95 16.66
CA ARG A 100 2.69 -8.12 16.93
C ARG A 100 3.71 -7.81 18.01
N GLU A 101 3.91 -8.80 18.88
CA GLU A 101 4.98 -8.80 19.87
C GLU A 101 6.12 -9.76 19.49
N GLY A 102 5.81 -10.78 18.66
CA GLY A 102 6.76 -11.81 18.21
C GLY A 102 6.98 -11.84 16.69
N VAL A 103 7.71 -12.86 16.23
CA VAL A 103 8.06 -13.05 14.81
C VAL A 103 6.83 -13.38 13.95
N GLY A 104 5.86 -14.12 14.51
CA GLY A 104 4.66 -14.59 13.81
C GLY A 104 3.41 -13.76 14.10
N PRO A 105 2.31 -14.00 13.34
CA PRO A 105 1.01 -13.46 13.69
C PRO A 105 0.51 -14.11 14.98
N TYR A 106 -0.41 -13.45 15.69
CA TYR A 106 -1.18 -14.14 16.72
C TYR A 106 -2.01 -15.26 16.07
N PRO A 107 -1.92 -16.51 16.57
CA PRO A 107 -2.73 -17.60 16.06
C PRO A 107 -4.19 -17.30 16.34
N ILE A 108 -5.02 -17.51 15.33
CA ILE A 108 -6.47 -17.35 15.48
C ILE A 108 -7.03 -18.69 15.96
N SER A 109 -7.32 -18.81 17.26
CA SER A 109 -7.96 -20.00 17.80
C SER A 109 -9.40 -20.10 17.31
N SER A 110 -9.85 -21.31 17.01
CA SER A 110 -11.27 -21.60 16.78
C SER A 110 -12.06 -21.32 18.07
N GLY A 111 -12.81 -20.21 18.10
CA GLY A 111 -13.87 -20.03 19.09
C GLY A 111 -15.01 -21.02 18.86
N ALA A 112 -15.31 -21.81 19.90
CA ALA A 112 -16.37 -22.82 20.06
C ALA A 112 -16.41 -23.95 19.02
N ASP A 113 -15.93 -25.14 19.44
CA ASP A 113 -16.37 -26.43 18.89
C ASP A 113 -17.91 -26.45 18.91
N ALA A 114 -18.55 -26.69 17.76
CA ALA A 114 -19.99 -26.93 17.69
C ALA A 114 -20.44 -28.25 18.36
N ARG A 115 -19.53 -28.90 19.11
CA ARG A 115 -19.73 -30.21 19.76
C ARG A 115 -20.22 -30.12 21.21
N THR A 116 -20.45 -28.92 21.74
CA THR A 116 -20.95 -28.73 23.13
C THR A 116 -22.42 -28.31 23.18
N ALA A 117 -23.19 -28.54 22.13
CA ALA A 117 -24.64 -28.31 22.10
C ALA A 117 -25.37 -29.58 21.65
N GLN A 118 -25.35 -30.62 22.49
CA GLN A 118 -26.34 -31.69 22.46
C GLN A 118 -26.65 -32.16 23.89
#